data_AF-A0A1S3XTU7-F1
#
_entry.id   AF-A0A1S3XTU7-F1
#
_cell.length_a   1.000
_cell.length_b   1.000
_cell.length_c   1.000
_cell.angle_alpha   90.00
_cell.angle_beta   90.00
_cell.angle_gamma   90.00
#
_symmetry.space_group_name_H-M   'P 1'
#
loop_
_entity.id
_entity.type
_entity.pdbx_description
1 polymer ?
#
loop_
_entity_poly.entity_id
_entity_poly.type
_entity_poly.pdbx_seq_one_letter_code
_entity_poly.pdbx_strand_id
1 'polypeptide(L)' 'MTGREGAGDFVYRISPLEEWELLQKTGSTFGGKLDRTTGYIHLSKLDQVQSTLLNFFLNVKDDLYLLQIDAKKMREVFLL' A
#
# COMPACT_ATOMS: atom_id res chain seq x y z
N MET A 1 3.99 18.48 24.72
CA MET A 1 3.58 17.20 24.11
C MET A 1 4.45 16.98 22.89
N THR A 2 5.17 15.87 22.90
CA THR A 2 6.33 15.51 22.09
C THR A 2 6.03 15.30 20.60
N GLY A 3 6.93 15.79 19.74
CA GLY A 3 7.27 15.17 18.45
C GLY A 3 6.42 15.53 17.23
N ARG A 4 6.77 16.63 16.53
CA ARG A 4 6.57 16.75 15.08
C ARG A 4 7.91 16.88 14.36
N GLU A 5 8.84 15.99 14.70
CA GLU A 5 9.94 15.67 13.79
C GLU A 5 9.48 14.43 13.00
N GLY A 6 9.30 14.57 11.68
CA GLY A 6 9.07 13.43 10.79
C GLY A 6 7.64 13.21 10.26
N ALA A 7 6.91 14.25 9.82
CA ALA A 7 5.80 14.03 8.89
C ALA A 7 6.39 13.61 7.52
N GLY A 8 6.77 12.34 7.40
CA GLY A 8 7.08 11.72 6.11
C GLY A 8 5.84 11.78 5.21
N ASP A 9 6.05 11.92 3.90
CA ASP A 9 4.96 11.77 2.95
C ASP A 9 4.61 10.29 2.88
N PHE A 10 3.71 9.84 3.75
CA PHE A 10 3.31 8.45 3.81
C PHE A 10 2.13 8.18 2.89
N VAL A 11 2.19 7.03 2.21
CA VAL A 11 1.09 6.43 1.48
C VAL A 11 0.86 5.02 1.99
N TYR A 12 -0.34 4.52 1.78
CA TYR A 12 -0.82 3.31 2.42
C TYR A 12 -1.33 2.32 1.38
N ARG A 13 -1.14 1.04 1.68
CA ARG A 13 -1.68 -0.08 0.89
C ARG A 13 -2.42 -1.03 1.81
N ILE A 14 -3.64 -1.42 1.42
CA ILE A 14 -4.34 -2.54 2.03
C ILE A 14 -3.97 -3.78 1.21
N SER A 15 -3.31 -4.75 1.84
CA SER A 15 -2.86 -5.99 1.21
C SER A 15 -3.53 -7.19 1.88
N PRO A 16 -4.23 -8.06 1.11
CA PRO A 16 -4.65 -9.36 1.61
C PRO A 16 -3.46 -10.23 2.02
N LEU A 17 -3.68 -11.18 2.93
CA LEU A 17 -2.67 -12.11 3.44
C LEU A 17 -1.77 -12.71 2.34
N GLU A 18 -2.36 -13.27 1.29
CA GLU A 18 -1.59 -13.91 0.19
C GLU A 18 -0.61 -12.93 -0.47
N GLU A 19 -1.06 -11.69 -0.72
CA GLU A 19 -0.21 -10.68 -1.34
C GLU A 19 0.92 -10.23 -0.40
N TRP A 20 0.61 -10.10 0.89
CA TRP A 20 1.59 -9.77 1.91
C TRP A 20 2.66 -10.86 2.05
N GLU A 21 2.25 -12.13 2.12
CA GLU A 21 3.18 -13.27 2.18
C GLU A 21 4.07 -13.34 0.93
N LEU A 22 3.51 -13.11 -0.25
CA LEU A 22 4.27 -13.06 -1.49
C LEU A 22 5.31 -11.93 -1.44
N LEU A 23 4.90 -10.72 -1.06
CA LEU A 23 5.79 -9.56 -0.95
C LEU A 23 6.95 -9.85 0.01
N GLN A 24 6.67 -10.45 1.17
CA GLN A 24 7.70 -10.82 2.14
C GLN A 24 8.68 -11.87 1.59
N LYS A 25 8.21 -12.80 0.76
CA LYS A 25 9.04 -13.87 0.18
C LYS A 25 9.91 -13.39 -0.99
N THR A 26 9.38 -12.53 -1.85
CA THR A 26 10.03 -12.13 -3.11
C THR A 26 10.69 -10.75 -3.03
N GLY A 27 10.37 -9.96 -2.01
CA GLY A 27 10.79 -8.56 -1.89
C GLY A 27 10.07 -7.59 -2.83
N SER A 28 9.11 -8.07 -3.65
CA SER A 28 8.35 -7.22 -4.58
C SER A 28 6.98 -7.80 -4.93
N THR A 29 6.03 -6.94 -5.29
CA THR A 29 4.70 -7.37 -5.73
C THR A 29 4.24 -6.55 -6.94
N PHE A 30 3.51 -7.21 -7.84
CA PHE A 30 2.75 -6.56 -8.91
C PHE A 30 1.31 -6.23 -8.47
N GLY A 31 1.00 -6.48 -7.20
CA GLY A 31 -0.29 -6.25 -6.60
C GLY A 31 -1.38 -7.22 -7.03
N GLY A 32 -2.62 -6.87 -6.68
CA GLY A 32 -3.81 -7.65 -6.96
C GLY A 32 -4.29 -7.52 -8.40
N LYS A 33 -5.48 -8.05 -8.68
CA LYS A 33 -6.08 -8.03 -10.02
C LYS A 33 -6.18 -6.60 -10.58
N LEU A 34 -6.69 -5.66 -9.79
CA LEU A 34 -6.89 -4.27 -10.23
C LEU A 34 -5.57 -3.60 -10.64
N ASP A 35 -4.52 -3.79 -9.82
CA ASP A 35 -3.20 -3.22 -10.09
C ASP A 35 -2.63 -3.75 -11.42
N ARG A 36 -2.71 -5.07 -11.62
CA ARG A 36 -2.24 -5.72 -12.85
C ARG A 36 -3.02 -5.28 -14.09
N THR A 37 -4.33 -5.07 -13.97
CA THR A 37 -5.17 -4.64 -15.09
C THR A 37 -4.96 -3.18 -15.48
N THR A 38 -4.63 -2.32 -14.52
CA THR A 38 -4.41 -0.89 -14.77
C THR A 38 -2.95 -0.55 -15.08
N GLY A 39 -2.02 -1.43 -14.69
CA GLY A 39 -0.59 -1.21 -14.82
C GLY A 39 0.02 -0.38 -13.68
N TYR A 40 -0.73 -0.06 -12.63
CA TYR A 40 -0.28 0.76 -11.51
C TYR A 40 -0.60 0.11 -10.16
N ILE A 41 0.31 0.24 -9.19
CA ILE A 41 0.05 -0.11 -7.78
C ILE A 41 -0.83 0.99 -7.18
N HIS A 42 -2.05 0.65 -6.77
CA HIS A 42 -2.94 1.60 -6.10
C HIS A 42 -2.50 1.80 -4.65
N LEU A 43 -2.30 3.06 -4.29
CA LEU A 43 -1.94 3.52 -2.96
C LEU A 43 -2.93 4.58 -2.51
N SER A 44 -3.14 4.69 -1.21
CA SER A 44 -4.05 5.64 -0.58
C SER A 44 -3.28 6.61 0.30
N LYS A 45 -3.71 7.87 0.38
CA LYS A 45 -3.36 8.72 1.53
C LYS A 45 -4.06 8.21 2.78
N LEU A 46 -3.62 8.66 3.96
CA LEU A 46 -4.19 8.22 5.24
C LEU A 46 -5.71 8.45 5.32
N ASP A 47 -6.18 9.62 4.87
CA ASP A 47 -7.58 10.01 4.83
C ASP A 47 -8.42 9.18 3.85
N GLN A 48 -7.79 8.52 2.88
CA GLN A 48 -8.45 7.67 1.89
C GLN A 48 -8.56 6.21 2.34
N VAL A 49 -7.73 5.74 3.29
CA VAL A 49 -7.65 4.33 3.71
C VAL A 49 -9.01 3.75 4.09
N GLN A 50 -9.79 4.49 4.89
CA GLN A 50 -11.10 4.03 5.34
C GLN A 50 -12.05 3.81 4.15
N SER A 51 -12.11 4.78 3.23
CA SER A 51 -12.95 4.66 2.03
C SER A 51 -12.51 3.53 1.12
N THR A 52 -11.20 3.30 0.97
CA THR A 52 -10.65 2.19 0.19
C THR A 52 -11.01 0.84 0.81
N LEU A 53 -10.87 0.69 2.12
CA LEU A 53 -11.27 -0.52 2.86
C LEU A 53 -12.75 -0.84 2.62
N LEU A 54 -13.62 0.17 2.77
CA LEU A 54 -15.06 0.00 2.60
C LEU A 54 -15.46 -0.34 1.16
N ASN A 55 -14.85 0.31 0.17
CA ASN A 55 -15.27 0.14 -1.23
C ASN A 55 -14.77 -1.15 -1.87
N PHE A 56 -13.59 -1.65 -1.46
CA PHE A 56 -12.91 -2.73 -2.18
C PHE A 56 -12.70 -4.01 -1.37
N PHE A 57 -12.71 -3.93 -0.03
CA PHE A 57 -12.24 -5.03 0.82
C PHE A 57 -13.28 -5.52 1.85
N LEU A 58 -14.49 -4.96 1.89
CA LEU A 58 -15.55 -5.37 2.85
C LEU A 58 -15.89 -6.86 2.86
N ASN A 59 -15.78 -7.52 1.70
CA ASN A 59 -16.15 -8.91 1.54
C ASN A 59 -14.94 -9.88 1.57
N VAL A 60 -13.73 -9.36 1.84
CA VAL A 60 -12.55 -10.20 2.00
C VAL A 60 -12.62 -10.86 3.37
N LYS A 61 -12.45 -12.19 3.38
CA LYS A 61 -12.56 -13.01 4.61
C LYS A 61 -11.21 -13.30 5.25
N ASP A 62 -10.14 -13.20 4.47
CA ASP A 62 -8.78 -13.38 4.92
C ASP A 62 -8.27 -12.11 5.62
N ASP A 63 -7.17 -12.26 6.35
CA ASP A 63 -6.54 -11.13 7.04
C ASP A 63 -6.09 -10.04 6.06
N LEU A 64 -6.24 -8.80 6.50
CA LEU A 64 -5.82 -7.61 5.77
C LEU A 64 -4.70 -6.91 6.54
N TYR A 65 -3.64 -6.56 5.81
CA TYR A 65 -2.51 -5.81 6.32
C TYR A 65 -2.56 -4.38 5.79
N LEU A 66 -2.35 -3.40 6.67
CA LEU A 66 -2.17 -2.01 6.28
C LEU A 66 -0.68 -1.68 6.25
N LEU A 67 -0.14 -1.56 5.05
CA LEU A 67 1.27 -1.22 4.84
C LEU A 67 1.41 0.30 4.79
N GLN A 68 2.22 0.87 5.67
CA GLN A 68 2.64 2.26 5.61
C GLN A 68 3.96 2.37 4.83
N ILE A 69 3.97 3.17 3.77
CA ILE A 69 5.10 3.31 2.86
C ILE A 69 5.56 4.77 2.87
N ASP A 70 6.85 4.97 3.13
CA ASP A 70 7.48 6.28 3.02
C ASP A 70 7.66 6.64 1.54
N ALA A 71 6.82 7.54 1.02
CA ALA A 71 6.83 7.93 -0.39
C ALA A 71 8.12 8.66 -0.78
N LYS A 72 8.85 9.26 0.18
CA LYS A 72 10.15 9.88 -0.11
C LYS A 72 11.19 8.84 -0.55
N LYS A 73 11.11 7.62 0.00
CA LYS A 73 12.00 6.50 -0.37
C LYS A 73 11.65 5.86 -1.71
N MET A 74 10.44 6.08 -2.24
CA MET A 74 10.03 5.56 -3.56
C MET A 74 10.51 6.42 -4.73
N ARG A 75 11.00 7.64 -4.48
CA ARG A 75 11.32 8.62 -5.54
C ARG A 75 12.61 8.36 -6.33
N GLU A 76 13.40 7.35 -5.99
CA GLU A 76 14.76 7.15 -6.56
C GLU A 76 14.85 6.19 -7.76
N VAL A 77 13.81 6.04 -8.59
CA VAL A 77 13.95 5.25 -9.84
C VAL A 77 13.26 5.93 -11.01
N PHE A 78 13.88 6.96 -11.58
CA PHE A 78 13.69 7.37 -12.99
C PHE A 78 14.91 8.21 -13.45
N LEU A 79 15.93 7.53 -13.95
CA LEU A 79 16.87 8.08 -14.92
C LEU A 79 17.12 7.01 -15.99
N LEU A 80 16.37 7.10 -17.09
CA LEU A 80 16.75 6.60 -18.41
C LEU A 80 16.61 7.77 -19.38
#